data_AF-A0A7W0FJH7-F1
#
_entry.id   AF-A0A7W0FJH7-F1
#
_cell.length_a   1.000
_cell.length_b   1.000
_cell.length_c   1.000
_cell.angle_alpha   90.00
_cell.angle_beta   90.00
_cell.angle_gamma   90.00
#
_symmetry.space_group_name_H-M   'P 1'
#
loop_
_entity.id
_entity.type
_entity.pdbx_description
1 polymer ?
#
loop_
_entity_poly.entity_id
_entity_poly.type
_entity_poly.pdbx_seq_one_letter_code
_entity_poly.pdbx_strand_id
1 'polypeptide(L)'
;MSSQRKESRVDGFEFEPIKGYPMLNWKGKRPFTSTHYYPAQLKEVYGEPVDGWRNKIYWGDNLQVMSHLLKEYRGKVQLIY
;
A
#
# COMPACT_ATOMS: atom_id res chain seq x y z
N MET A 1 19.86 -1.14 23.01
CA MET A 1 19.09 0.05 22.56
C MET A 1 17.97 -0.42 21.64
N SER A 2 16.73 -0.44 22.13
CA SER A 2 15.56 -0.91 21.38
C SER A 2 15.11 0.20 20.42
N SER A 3 15.29 -0.01 19.12
CA SER A 3 14.79 0.89 18.07
C SER A 3 13.27 0.76 18.01
N GLN A 4 12.55 1.70 18.64
CA GLN A 4 11.10 1.84 18.48
C GLN A 4 10.77 2.09 17.00
N ARG A 5 10.19 1.09 16.34
CA ARG A 5 9.64 1.23 14.98
C ARG A 5 8.45 2.17 15.05
N LYS A 6 8.56 3.32 14.40
CA LYS A 6 7.49 4.33 14.33
C LYS A 6 6.38 3.82 13.41
N GLU A 7 5.22 3.53 14.00
CA GLU A 7 4.00 3.14 13.30
C GLU A 7 3.36 4.40 12.69
N SER A 8 3.04 4.38 11.40
CA SER A 8 2.38 5.50 10.71
C SER A 8 1.00 5.06 10.22
N ARG A 9 -0.05 5.72 10.73
CA ARG A 9 -1.46 5.47 10.38
C ARG A 9 -1.93 6.51 9.37
N VAL A 10 -2.72 6.06 8.40
CA VAL A 10 -3.47 6.93 7.47
C VAL A 10 -4.92 6.90 7.96
N ASP A 11 -5.29 7.72 8.94
CA ASP A 11 -6.63 7.70 9.53
C ASP A 11 -7.46 8.94 9.11
N GLY A 12 -8.77 8.72 8.88
CA GLY A 12 -9.79 9.72 9.24
C GLY A 12 -10.74 10.26 8.16
N PHE A 13 -10.63 9.88 6.89
CA PHE A 13 -11.54 10.42 5.87
C PHE A 13 -12.71 9.45 5.58
N GLU A 14 -13.88 9.71 6.15
CA GLU A 14 -15.14 9.06 5.76
C GLU A 14 -15.77 9.82 4.60
N PHE A 15 -15.88 9.16 3.45
CA PHE A 15 -16.58 9.72 2.30
C PHE A 15 -18.08 9.55 2.48
N GLU A 16 -18.82 10.65 2.51
CA GLU A 16 -20.29 10.64 2.37
C GLU A 16 -20.69 9.95 1.06
N PRO A 17 -21.72 9.08 1.05
CA PRO A 17 -22.23 8.49 -0.18
C PRO A 17 -22.60 9.58 -1.19
N ILE A 18 -22.01 9.53 -2.39
CA ILE A 18 -22.30 10.51 -3.43
C ILE A 18 -23.73 10.30 -3.91
N LYS A 19 -24.63 11.23 -3.55
CA LYS A 19 -26.05 11.16 -3.93
C LYS A 19 -26.20 11.11 -5.45
N GLY A 20 -27.02 10.18 -5.94
CA GLY A 20 -27.33 10.03 -7.36
C GLY A 20 -26.36 9.14 -8.16
N TYR A 21 -25.28 8.63 -7.56
CA TYR A 21 -24.35 7.72 -8.24
C TYR A 21 -24.64 6.25 -7.91
N PRO A 22 -24.56 5.34 -8.90
CA PRO A 22 -24.74 3.92 -8.65
C PRO A 22 -23.62 3.40 -7.74
N MET A 23 -23.99 2.71 -6.67
CA MET A 23 -23.06 2.05 -5.74
C MET A 23 -23.19 0.53 -5.82
N LEU A 24 -22.06 -0.16 -5.95
CA LEU A 24 -22.01 -1.62 -5.89
C LEU A 24 -22.07 -2.09 -4.44
N ASN A 25 -23.09 -2.89 -4.09
CA ASN A 25 -23.29 -3.43 -2.74
C ASN A 25 -23.21 -4.97 -2.74
N TRP A 26 -22.57 -5.54 -1.70
CA TRP A 26 -22.58 -6.99 -1.44
C TRP A 26 -22.46 -7.25 0.05
N LYS A 27 -22.89 -8.44 0.50
CA LYS A 27 -22.85 -8.83 1.92
C LYS A 27 -21.42 -8.84 2.44
N GLY A 28 -21.15 -8.10 3.51
CA GLY A 28 -19.82 -8.02 4.12
C GLY A 28 -18.87 -6.99 3.51
N LYS A 29 -19.33 -6.17 2.55
CA LYS A 29 -18.54 -5.04 2.04
C LYS A 29 -18.23 -4.07 3.18
N ARG A 30 -16.95 -3.85 3.46
CA ARG A 30 -16.46 -2.81 4.37
C ARG A 30 -15.49 -1.92 3.59
N PRO A 31 -15.70 -0.59 3.57
CA PRO A 31 -14.74 0.33 2.97
C PRO A 31 -13.36 0.14 3.61
N PHE A 32 -12.31 0.13 2.79
CA PHE A 32 -10.94 0.14 3.30
C PHE A 32 -10.59 1.57 3.71
N THR A 33 -10.61 1.85 5.01
CA THR A 33 -10.39 3.20 5.57
C THR A 33 -8.94 3.42 5.99
N SER A 34 -8.35 2.44 6.67
CA SER A 34 -6.94 2.46 7.07
C SER A 34 -6.42 1.05 7.30
N THR A 35 -5.10 0.90 7.32
CA THR A 35 -4.45 -0.32 7.80
C THR A 35 -3.16 0.01 8.51
N HIS A 36 -2.84 -0.77 9.53
CA HIS A 36 -1.52 -0.75 10.13
C HIS A 36 -0.62 -1.62 9.28
N TYR A 37 0.58 -1.13 8.98
CA TYR A 37 1.55 -1.88 8.21
C TYR A 37 2.92 -1.87 8.85
N TYR A 38 3.63 -2.98 8.65
CA TYR A 38 5.03 -3.10 9.01
C TYR A 38 5.93 -2.80 7.80
N PRO A 39 7.21 -2.44 8.02
CA PRO A 39 8.16 -2.29 6.94
C PRO A 39 8.23 -3.56 6.09
N ALA A 40 8.07 -3.41 4.77
CA ALA A 40 8.14 -4.52 3.85
C ALA A 40 9.56 -5.09 3.81
N GLN A 41 9.66 -6.41 3.72
CA GLN A 41 10.95 -7.09 3.68
C GLN A 41 11.41 -7.20 2.23
N LEU A 42 12.41 -6.40 1.86
CA LEU A 42 13.09 -6.53 0.57
C LEU A 42 13.93 -7.80 0.59
N LYS A 43 13.58 -8.75 -0.27
CA LYS A 43 14.29 -10.02 -0.38
C LYS A 43 15.43 -9.92 -1.39
N GLU A 44 15.14 -9.42 -2.59
CA GLU A 44 16.09 -9.42 -3.70
C GLU A 44 15.97 -8.14 -4.53
N VAL A 45 17.11 -7.75 -5.10
CA VAL A 45 17.21 -6.71 -6.12
C VAL A 45 17.89 -7.34 -7.33
N TYR A 46 17.25 -7.27 -8.50
CA TYR A 46 17.73 -7.95 -9.70
C TYR A 46 17.99 -6.96 -10.85
N GLY A 47 19.06 -7.22 -11.60
CA GLY A 47 19.44 -6.48 -12.80
C GLY A 47 20.24 -5.19 -12.53
N GLU A 48 20.74 -4.62 -13.62
CA GLU A 48 21.39 -3.32 -13.60
C GLU A 48 20.38 -2.19 -13.41
N PRO A 49 20.78 -1.06 -12.79
CA PRO A 49 19.95 0.13 -12.72
C PRO A 49 19.62 0.65 -14.12
N VAL A 50 18.33 0.79 -14.43
CA VAL A 50 17.83 1.45 -15.64
C VAL A 50 17.02 2.65 -15.20
N ASP A 51 17.40 3.84 -15.63
CA ASP A 51 16.75 5.11 -15.26
C ASP A 51 16.60 5.31 -13.74
N GLY A 52 17.57 4.84 -12.97
CA GLY A 52 17.53 4.90 -11.49
C GLY A 52 16.57 3.89 -10.85
N TRP A 53 15.93 3.03 -11.64
CA TRP A 53 15.07 1.95 -11.18
C TRP A 53 15.80 0.59 -11.21
N ARG A 54 15.42 -0.30 -10.30
CA ARG A 54 15.83 -1.71 -10.30
C ARG A 54 14.66 -2.58 -9.88
N ASN A 55 14.64 -3.82 -10.38
CA ASN A 55 13.62 -4.79 -10.01
C ASN A 55 13.82 -5.22 -8.55
N LYS A 56 12.73 -5.22 -7.78
CA LYS A 56 12.74 -5.53 -6.34
C LYS A 56 11.70 -6.61 -6.04
N ILE A 57 12.09 -7.61 -5.27
CA ILE A 57 11.19 -8.66 -4.78
C ILE A 57 10.99 -8.46 -3.28
N TYR A 58 9.74 -8.33 -2.86
CA TYR A 58 9.35 -8.21 -1.46
C TYR A 58 8.69 -9.50 -0.97
N TRP A 59 8.95 -9.88 0.28
CA TRP A 59 8.29 -11.00 0.95
C TRP A 59 7.29 -10.51 1.99
N GLY A 60 6.13 -11.16 2.05
CA GLY A 60 5.10 -10.91 3.05
C GLY A 60 3.68 -11.00 2.51
N ASP A 61 2.71 -10.66 3.36
CA ASP A 61 1.32 -10.46 2.96
C ASP A 61 1.19 -9.23 2.04
N ASN A 62 0.43 -9.36 0.95
CA ASN A 62 0.33 -8.33 -0.07
C ASN A 62 -0.26 -7.03 0.47
N LEU A 63 -1.25 -7.08 1.37
CA LEU A 63 -1.84 -5.87 1.91
C LEU A 63 -0.82 -5.10 2.76
N GLN A 64 -0.05 -5.80 3.58
CA GLN A 64 1.01 -5.22 4.40
C GLN A 64 2.14 -4.64 3.54
N VAL A 65 2.63 -5.39 2.56
CA VAL A 65 3.70 -4.96 1.64
C VAL A 65 3.25 -3.74 0.85
N MET A 66 2.07 -3.79 0.22
CA MET A 66 1.56 -2.68 -0.59
C MET A 66 1.35 -1.42 0.26
N SER A 67 0.83 -1.57 1.48
CA SER A 67 0.62 -0.43 2.38
C SER A 67 1.93 0.27 2.75
N HIS A 68 3.01 -0.49 2.92
CA HIS A 68 4.35 0.07 3.10
C HIS A 68 4.86 0.78 1.84
N LEU A 69 4.76 0.14 0.67
CA LEU A 69 5.28 0.67 -0.59
C LEU A 69 4.55 1.95 -1.05
N LEU A 70 3.27 2.11 -0.70
CA LEU A 70 2.50 3.30 -1.01
C LEU A 70 3.11 4.59 -0.44
N LYS A 71 3.93 4.53 0.62
CA LYS A 71 4.64 5.72 1.13
C LYS A 71 5.58 6.33 0.10
N GLU A 72 6.22 5.51 -0.73
CA GLU A 72 7.27 5.93 -1.68
C GLU A 72 6.78 5.97 -3.13
N TYR A 73 5.91 5.03 -3.50
CA TYR A 73 5.49 4.78 -4.88
C TYR A 73 4.08 5.27 -5.22
N ARG A 74 3.37 5.93 -4.30
CA ARG A 74 2.04 6.51 -4.60
C ARG A 74 2.12 7.48 -5.78
N GLY A 75 1.29 7.23 -6.79
CA GLY A 75 1.26 8.01 -8.03
C GLY A 75 2.41 7.74 -9.00
N LYS A 76 3.32 6.81 -8.71
CA LYS A 76 4.47 6.46 -9.56
C LYS A 76 4.33 5.14 -10.32
N VAL A 77 3.35 4.31 -9.95
CA VAL A 77 3.11 3.01 -10.59
C VAL A 77 2.35 3.22 -11.90
N GLN A 78 2.95 2.81 -13.00
CA GLN A 78 2.40 2.97 -14.35
C GLN A 78 1.45 1.83 -14.75
N LEU A 79 1.74 0.61 -14.28
CA LEU A 79 1.01 -0.61 -14.65
C LEU A 79 0.98 -1.57 -13.47
N ILE A 80 -0.17 -2.23 -13.27
CA ILE A 80 -0.37 -3.35 -12.36
C ILE A 80 -1.04 -4.45 -13.19
N TYR A 81 -0.51 -5.68 -13.11
CA TYR A 81 -1.06 -6.88 -13.75
C TYR A 81 -1.54 -7.86 -12.70
#